data_AF-A0A1V2AB82-F1
#
_entry.id   AF-A0A1V2AB82-F1
#
_cell.length_a   1.000
_cell.length_b   1.000
_cell.length_c   1.000
_cell.angle_alpha   90.00
_cell.angle_beta   90.00
_cell.angle_gamma   90.00
#
_symmetry.space_group_name_H-M   'P 1'
#
loop_
_entity.id
_entity.type
_entity.pdbx_description
1 polymer ?
#
loop_
_entity_poly.entity_id
_entity_poly.type
_entity_poly.pdbx_seq_one_letter_code
_entity_poly.pdbx_strand_id
1 'polypeptide(L)' 'MAKERIVMIGNGRARVRSIDEIIKRCPGRFHITIFGTELYPNYNRIQLSEVLQGRYDAFRYYTE' A
#
# COMPACT_ATOMS: atom_id res chain seq x y z
N MET A 1 18.60 1.95 20.71
CA MET A 1 17.47 2.92 20.87
C MET A 1 16.17 2.25 20.43
N ALA A 2 15.05 2.55 21.08
CA ALA A 2 13.75 2.07 20.63
C ALA A 2 13.37 2.78 19.31
N LYS A 3 12.84 2.04 18.33
CA LYS A 3 12.38 2.61 17.06
C LYS A 3 11.17 3.52 17.30
N GLU A 4 11.16 4.69 16.65
CA GLU A 4 10.00 5.57 16.63
C GLU A 4 8.82 4.86 15.95
N ARG A 5 7.58 5.10 16.39
CA ARG A 5 6.40 4.39 15.87
C ARG A 5 5.61 5.27 14.90
N ILE A 6 5.22 4.71 13.76
CA ILE A 6 4.31 5.33 12.81
C ILE A 6 3.07 4.44 12.70
N VAL A 7 1.90 5.01 12.96
CA VAL A 7 0.62 4.34 12.74
C VAL A 7 -0.06 4.98 11.54
N MET A 8 -0.41 4.18 10.54
CA MET A 8 -1.08 4.63 9.34
C MET A 8 -2.49 4.05 9.25
N ILE A 9 -3.48 4.92 9.00
CA ILE A 9 -4.87 4.51 8.80
C ILE A 9 -5.19 4.48 7.31
N GLY A 10 -5.51 3.31 6.81
CA GLY A 10 -5.81 2.95 5.43
C GLY A 10 -4.58 2.57 4.58
N ASN A 11 -4.80 1.65 3.64
CA ASN A 11 -3.81 1.02 2.75
C ASN A 11 -3.92 1.51 1.29
N GLY A 12 -4.41 2.74 1.08
CA GLY A 12 -4.51 3.36 -0.26
C GLY A 12 -3.16 3.73 -0.88
N ARG A 13 -3.14 3.94 -2.20
CA ARG A 13 -1.89 4.07 -2.99
C ARG A 13 -1.02 5.24 -2.54
N ALA A 14 -1.64 6.39 -2.28
CA ALA A 14 -0.94 7.58 -1.80
C ALA A 14 -0.21 7.31 -0.47
N ARG A 15 -0.90 6.65 0.47
CA ARG A 15 -0.37 6.35 1.80
C ARG A 15 0.75 5.32 1.77
N VAL A 16 0.56 4.23 1.02
CA VAL A 16 1.61 3.22 0.83
C VAL A 16 2.86 3.84 0.19
N ARG A 17 2.69 4.74 -0.79
CA ARG A 17 3.81 5.48 -1.38
C ARG A 17 4.53 6.37 -0.38
N SER A 18 3.81 7.03 0.54
CA SER A 18 4.45 7.81 1.60
C SER A 18 5.32 6.95 2.50
N ILE A 19 4.86 5.75 2.88
CA ILE A 19 5.64 4.80 3.68
C ILE A 19 6.88 4.31 2.91
N ASP A 20 6.72 3.98 1.63
CA ASP A 20 7.83 3.59 0.75
C ASP A 20 8.95 4.64 0.74
N GLU A 21 8.58 5.92 0.60
CA GLU A 21 9.55 7.03 0.64
C GLU A 21 10.19 7.23 2.02
N ILE A 22 9.44 7.03 3.12
CA ILE A 22 10.00 7.07 4.47
C ILE A 22 11.04 5.96 4.67
N ILE A 23 10.73 4.73 4.24
CA ILE A 23 11.64 3.58 4.38
C ILE A 23 12.93 3.83 3.58
N LYS A 24 12.83 4.34 2.35
CA LYS A 24 14.00 4.68 1.52
C LYS A 24 14.89 5.74 2.17
N ARG A 25 14.29 6.78 2.75
CA ARG A 25 15.03 7.91 3.36
C ARG A 25 15.57 7.60 4.75
N CYS A 26 14.91 6.72 5.49
CA CYS A 26 15.22 6.43 6.89
C CYS A 26 15.14 4.91 7.17
N PRO A 27 16.00 4.09 6.54
CA PRO A 27 15.93 2.64 6.66
C PRO A 27 16.10 2.20 8.12
N GLY A 28 15.18 1.37 8.60
CA GLY A 28 15.24 0.79 9.93
C GLY A 28 14.92 1.73 11.10
N ARG A 29 14.67 3.03 10.86
CA ARG A 29 14.39 4.02 11.92
C ARG A 29 13.04 3.81 12.61
N PHE A 30 12.02 3.43 11.84
CA PHE A 30 10.64 3.38 12.31
C PHE A 30 10.13 1.95 12.48
N HIS A 31 9.24 1.76 13.44
CA HIS A 31 8.32 0.63 13.51
C HIS A 31 6.96 1.09 12.97
N ILE A 32 6.50 0.48 11.88
CA ILE A 32 5.35 0.96 11.11
C ILE A 32 4.22 -0.04 11.22
N THR A 33 3.03 0.44 11.61
CA THR A 33 1.80 -0.35 11.64
C THR A 33 0.77 0.30 10.72
N ILE A 34 0.15 -0.48 9.85
CA ILE A 34 -0.87 -0.01 8.90
C ILE A 34 -2.18 -0.71 9.23
N PHE A 35 -3.23 0.06 9.48
CA PHE A 35 -4.58 -0.43 9.67
C PHE A 35 -5.38 -0.24 8.38
N GLY A 36 -5.81 -1.32 7.74
CA GLY A 36 -6.72 -1.27 6.59
C GLY A 36 -8.06 -1.90 6.94
N THR A 37 -9.13 -1.40 6.32
CA THR A 37 -10.47 -2.04 6.39
C THR A 37 -10.66 -3.10 5.31
N GLU A 38 -9.82 -3.09 4.29
CA GLU A 38 -9.86 -4.04 3.19
C GLU A 38 -8.96 -5.24 3.48
N LEU A 39 -9.45 -6.43 3.14
CA LEU A 39 -8.74 -7.71 3.33
C LEU A 39 -7.58 -7.91 2.34
N TYR A 40 -7.44 -7.01 1.36
CA TYR A 40 -6.48 -7.11 0.28
C TYR A 40 -5.36 -6.06 0.43
N PRO A 41 -4.15 -6.35 -0.07
CA PRO A 41 -3.09 -5.34 -0.19
C PRO A 41 -3.52 -4.14 -1.05
N ASN A 42 -2.71 -3.09 -1.06
CA ASN A 42 -2.93 -1.96 -1.95
C ASN A 42 -3.05 -2.42 -3.42
N TYR A 43 -4.04 -1.88 -4.14
CA TYR A 43 -4.26 -2.15 -5.55
C TYR A 43 -4.65 -0.88 -6.32
N ASN A 44 -4.54 -0.93 -7.65
CA ASN A 44 -4.91 0.18 -8.51
C ASN A 44 -6.42 0.25 -8.76
N ARG A 45 -7.13 1.09 -8.00
CA ARG A 45 -8.59 1.28 -8.14
C ARG A 45 -9.01 1.85 -9.50
N ILE A 46 -8.13 2.60 -10.18
CA ILE A 46 -8.43 3.20 -11.49
C ILE A 46 -8.64 2.12 -12.54
N GLN A 47 -7.84 1.05 -12.48
CA GLN A 47 -7.94 0.00 -13.47
C GLN A 47 -9.14 -0.92 -13.22
N LEU A 48 -9.81 -0.88 -12.07
CA LEU A 48 -10.87 -1.83 -11.72
C LEU A 48 -11.97 -1.98 -12.79
N SER A 49 -12.33 -0.90 -13.50
CA SER A 49 -13.26 -0.96 -14.64
C SER A 49 -12.79 -1.88 -15.76
N GLU A 50 -11.50 -1.92 -16.01
CA GLU A 50 -10.85 -2.75 -17.01
C GLU A 50 -10.87 -4.24 -16.61
N VAL A 51 -10.70 -4.54 -15.32
CA VAL A 51 -10.88 -5.91 -14.80
C VAL A 51 -12.31 -6.37 -14.96
N LEU A 52 -13.28 -5.52 -14.62
CA LEU A 52 -14.70 -5.87 -14.76
C LEU A 52 -15.10 -6.09 -16.23
N GLN A 53 -14.39 -5.45 -17.16
CA GLN A 53 -14.57 -5.64 -18.59
C GLN A 53 -13.78 -6.84 -19.16
N GLY A 54 -13.01 -7.56 -18.33
CA GLY A 54 -12.22 -8.72 -18.75
C GLY A 54 -10.95 -8.37 -19.53
N ARG A 55 -10.52 -7.09 -19.52
CA ARG A 55 -9.30 -6.64 -20.21
C ARG A 55 -8.02 -6.99 -19.45
N TYR A 56 -8.12 -7.17 -18.14
CA TYR A 56 -7.01 -7.62 -17.29
C TYR A 56 -7.46 -8.70 -16.32
N ASP A 57 -6.52 -9.56 -15.93
CA ASP A 57 -6.69 -10.53 -14.86
C ASP A 57 -6.60 -9.84 -13.48
N ALA A 58 -7.48 -10.21 -12.56
CA ALA A 58 -7.52 -9.69 -11.20
C ALA A 58 -6.25 -10.01 -10.36
N PHE A 59 -5.45 -11.02 -10.74
CA PHE A 59 -4.21 -11.37 -10.04
C PHE A 59 -3.01 -10.52 -10.46
N ARG A 60 -2.98 -9.97 -11.68
CA ARG A 60 -1.92 -9.03 -12.12
C ARG A 60 -2.03 -7.63 -11.48
N TYR A 61 -3.06 -7.39 -10.65
CA TYR A 61 -3.38 -6.08 -10.06
C TYR A 61 -2.57 -5.66 -8.84
N TYR A 62 -1.91 -6.61 -8.20
CA TYR A 62 -1.26 -6.38 -6.91
C TYR A 62 0.20 -5.95 -7.04
N THR A 63 0.76 -5.94 -8.26
CA THR A 63 2.21 -5.89 -8.47
C THR A 63 2.71 -4.86 -9.48
N GLU A 64 1.85 -4.11 -10.17
CA GLU A 64 2.23 -3.03 -11.11
C GLU A 64 1.76 -1.63 -10.66
#